data_AF-A0A7X8Z5Z5-F1
#
_entry.id   AF-A0A7X8Z5Z5-F1
#
_cell.length_a   1.000
_cell.length_b   1.000
_cell.length_c   1.000
_cell.angle_alpha   90.00
_cell.angle_beta   90.00
_cell.angle_gamma   90.00
#
_symmetry.space_group_name_H-M   'P 1'
#
loop_
_entity.id
_entity.type
_entity.pdbx_description
1 polymer ?
#
loop_
_entity_poly.entity_id
_entity_poly.type
_entity_poly.pdbx_seq_one_letter_code
_entity_poly.pdbx_strand_id
1 'polypeptide(L)'
;VNNGLLCVKGAYHFSAAHKERRLEAPLLRVNGTLQETTWEEALTTAARTFRELAEKHGPESIAFFVAPNVTNETAFLTAALARSLGSSNLFTTPGAGWPRFLKSRQGDFSTLVESDFILLYRVTPGVDYPVLARLLKKAADNGSWLGIMHQRTTTLDEAAQGVLRADREDCLRLLAALTRTGATGTASSSPEGTSEGTLEETLPAVEDRFRKKFAAFAAAFRRAKNPAVVCDTRDLTWQELRQLQELLAAHEGATLLPLVPWGNIYGMQKMGIGHSAGWSGESRTEELRPEELQPGAAPFHPQAVFTDACAHTILSATGQEKCKALLVVADEGKLPAALCRPGLFTVVITPFFREELAAAGILLPGTAYPETRGSYLNSEGRLQWTAQALVPPGGKENWEILMELAEKMGHRLETGDFQAIATEVQRLAAPGEEEDNKK
;
A
#
# COMPACT_ATOMS: atom_id res chain seq x y z
N VAL A 1 6.64 11.23 13.24
CA VAL A 1 5.76 10.04 13.21
C VAL A 1 5.67 9.38 14.58
N ASN A 2 6.77 8.83 15.13
CA ASN A 2 6.70 7.99 16.32
C ASN A 2 7.18 8.64 17.63
N ASN A 3 7.76 9.85 17.60
CA ASN A 3 8.23 10.60 18.78
C ASN A 3 9.09 9.75 19.74
N GLY A 4 9.98 8.92 19.19
CA GLY A 4 10.87 8.04 19.96
C GLY A 4 10.24 6.70 20.39
N LEU A 5 9.00 6.40 20.00
CA LEU A 5 8.32 5.16 20.33
C LEU A 5 8.54 4.09 19.25
N LEU A 6 8.82 2.85 19.66
CA LEU A 6 8.86 1.70 18.76
C LEU A 6 7.96 0.59 19.28
N CYS A 7 7.35 -0.16 18.37
CA CYS A 7 6.71 -1.43 18.70
C CYS A 7 7.78 -2.54 18.75
N VAL A 8 7.42 -3.72 19.26
CA VAL A 8 8.35 -4.88 19.34
C VAL A 8 9.00 -5.20 18.00
N LYS A 9 8.21 -5.17 16.90
CA LYS A 9 8.75 -5.39 15.54
C LYS A 9 9.77 -4.31 15.18
N GLY A 10 9.45 -3.03 15.35
CA GLY A 10 10.39 -1.95 15.03
C GLY A 10 11.66 -1.95 15.88
N ALA A 11 11.57 -2.39 17.14
CA ALA A 11 12.70 -2.40 18.06
C ALA A 11 13.67 -3.58 17.83
N TYR A 12 13.19 -4.74 17.36
CA TYR A 12 14.00 -5.97 17.34
C TYR A 12 14.13 -6.64 15.96
N HIS A 13 13.31 -6.28 14.97
CA HIS A 13 13.30 -7.01 13.69
C HIS A 13 14.52 -6.77 12.80
N PHE A 14 15.40 -5.81 13.14
CA PHE A 14 16.67 -5.62 12.44
C PHE A 14 17.57 -6.87 12.49
N SER A 15 17.39 -7.73 13.49
CA SER A 15 18.10 -9.01 13.60
C SER A 15 17.83 -9.95 12.43
N ALA A 16 16.78 -9.67 11.66
CA ALA A 16 16.43 -10.45 10.50
C ALA A 16 17.51 -10.42 9.41
N ALA A 17 18.34 -9.37 9.36
CA ALA A 17 19.54 -9.31 8.53
C ALA A 17 20.52 -10.47 8.79
N HIS A 18 20.50 -11.05 9.99
CA HIS A 18 21.34 -12.18 10.41
C HIS A 18 20.64 -13.55 10.32
N LYS A 19 19.44 -13.63 9.70
CA LYS A 19 18.75 -14.91 9.50
C LYS A 19 19.56 -15.83 8.60
N GLU A 20 19.36 -17.13 8.76
CA GLU A 20 19.94 -18.17 7.91
C GLU A 20 19.54 -18.00 6.43
N ARG A 21 20.34 -18.59 5.53
CA ARG A 21 20.10 -18.59 4.07
C ARG A 21 20.20 -17.21 3.40
N ARG A 22 21.06 -16.32 3.91
CA ARG A 22 21.46 -15.11 3.18
C ARG A 22 22.07 -15.48 1.84
N LEU A 23 21.71 -14.72 0.81
CA LEU A 23 22.42 -14.75 -0.46
C LEU A 23 23.67 -13.88 -0.35
N GLU A 24 24.83 -14.48 -0.57
CA GLU A 24 26.14 -13.79 -0.53
C GLU A 24 26.75 -13.63 -1.93
N ALA A 25 26.30 -14.44 -2.89
CA ALA A 25 26.70 -14.38 -4.29
C ALA A 25 25.48 -14.51 -5.21
N PRO A 26 25.52 -13.97 -6.43
CA PRO A 26 24.55 -14.27 -7.48
C PRO A 26 24.47 -15.77 -7.75
N LEU A 27 23.25 -16.27 -7.97
CA LEU A 27 23.00 -17.65 -8.38
C LEU A 27 22.38 -17.67 -9.77
N LEU A 28 22.91 -18.49 -10.68
CA LEU A 28 22.39 -18.69 -12.03
C LEU A 28 21.95 -20.14 -12.20
N ARG A 29 20.81 -20.35 -12.87
CA ARG A 29 20.34 -21.70 -13.18
C ARG A 29 21.12 -22.29 -14.35
N VAL A 30 21.90 -23.32 -14.06
CA VAL A 30 22.65 -24.12 -15.04
C VAL A 30 22.19 -25.58 -14.92
N ASN A 31 21.82 -26.20 -16.03
CA ASN A 31 21.36 -27.60 -16.11
C ASN A 31 20.27 -27.96 -15.08
N GLY A 32 19.33 -27.04 -14.84
CA GLY A 32 18.21 -27.26 -13.93
C GLY A 32 18.50 -26.97 -12.46
N THR A 33 19.72 -26.61 -12.09
CA THR A 33 20.13 -26.30 -10.70
C THR A 33 20.66 -24.88 -10.57
N LEU A 34 20.38 -24.20 -9.45
CA LEU A 34 20.99 -22.90 -9.13
C LEU A 34 22.43 -23.12 -8.68
N GLN A 35 23.37 -22.41 -9.29
CA GLN A 35 24.79 -22.47 -8.98
C GLN A 35 25.34 -21.05 -8.77
N GLU A 36 26.29 -20.90 -7.85
CA GLU A 36 26.97 -19.62 -7.64
C GLU A 36 27.68 -19.14 -8.91
N THR A 37 27.62 -17.84 -9.15
CA THR A 37 28.22 -17.19 -10.32
C THR A 37 28.70 -15.78 -9.95
N THR A 38 29.32 -15.09 -10.89
CA THR A 38 29.78 -13.71 -10.72
C THR A 38 28.65 -12.71 -11.01
N TRP A 39 28.77 -11.50 -10.46
CA TRP A 39 27.89 -10.37 -10.81
C TRP A 39 27.86 -10.10 -12.32
N GLU A 40 29.03 -10.13 -12.96
CA GLU A 40 29.16 -9.88 -14.39
C GLU A 40 28.36 -10.92 -15.22
N GLU A 41 28.56 -12.20 -14.94
CA GLU A 41 27.87 -13.29 -15.66
C GLU A 41 26.34 -13.26 -15.41
N ALA A 42 25.92 -13.09 -14.15
CA ALA A 42 24.51 -13.05 -13.80
C ALA A 42 23.79 -11.86 -14.46
N LEU A 43 24.33 -10.64 -14.33
CA LEU A 43 23.70 -9.44 -14.87
C LEU A 43 23.74 -9.41 -16.40
N THR A 44 24.84 -9.87 -17.02
CA THR A 44 24.93 -9.97 -18.49
C THR A 44 23.95 -11.00 -19.03
N THR A 45 23.77 -12.13 -18.33
CA THR A 45 22.76 -13.14 -18.71
C THR A 45 21.35 -12.59 -18.56
N ALA A 46 21.03 -11.95 -17.44
CA ALA A 46 19.73 -11.31 -17.21
C ALA A 46 19.41 -10.29 -18.31
N ALA A 47 20.33 -9.34 -18.55
CA ALA A 47 20.16 -8.28 -19.54
C ALA A 47 19.95 -8.85 -20.95
N ARG A 48 20.80 -9.81 -21.35
CA ARG A 48 20.69 -10.47 -22.66
C ARG A 48 19.35 -11.19 -22.81
N THR A 49 18.96 -12.01 -21.83
CA THR A 49 17.71 -12.78 -21.91
C THR A 49 16.47 -11.89 -21.89
N PHE A 50 16.44 -10.82 -21.09
CA PHE A 50 15.33 -9.87 -21.12
C PHE A 50 15.18 -9.19 -22.50
N ARG A 51 16.30 -8.75 -23.12
CA ARG A 51 16.27 -8.17 -24.47
C ARG A 51 15.82 -9.17 -25.54
N GLU A 52 16.42 -10.36 -25.56
CA GLU A 52 16.07 -11.41 -26.54
C GLU A 52 14.57 -11.76 -26.46
N LEU A 53 14.01 -11.83 -25.25
CA LEU A 53 12.58 -12.12 -25.05
C LEU A 53 11.70 -10.94 -25.44
N ALA A 54 12.08 -9.70 -25.11
CA ALA A 54 11.35 -8.50 -25.50
C ALA A 54 11.33 -8.32 -27.03
N GLU A 55 12.45 -8.56 -27.72
CA GLU A 55 12.55 -8.50 -29.18
C GLU A 55 11.69 -9.58 -29.85
N LYS A 56 11.70 -10.80 -29.32
CA LYS A 56 11.00 -11.94 -29.92
C LYS A 56 9.50 -11.95 -29.64
N HIS A 57 9.07 -11.53 -28.45
CA HIS A 57 7.70 -11.68 -27.97
C HIS A 57 6.99 -10.34 -27.71
N GLY A 58 7.67 -9.22 -27.96
CA GLY A 58 7.20 -7.88 -27.62
C GLY A 58 7.54 -7.51 -26.18
N PRO A 59 7.66 -6.21 -25.88
CA PRO A 59 8.09 -5.72 -24.57
C PRO A 59 7.08 -6.04 -23.45
N GLU A 60 5.79 -6.11 -23.79
CA GLU A 60 4.71 -6.54 -22.90
C GLU A 60 4.80 -8.01 -22.46
N SER A 61 5.69 -8.80 -23.06
CA SER A 61 5.99 -10.15 -22.57
C SER A 61 6.88 -10.16 -21.31
N ILE A 62 7.42 -9.01 -20.92
CA ILE A 62 8.27 -8.83 -19.76
C ILE A 62 7.46 -8.15 -18.66
N ALA A 63 7.49 -8.70 -17.45
CA ALA A 63 6.82 -8.14 -16.29
C ALA A 63 7.81 -7.79 -15.19
N PHE A 64 7.39 -6.88 -14.31
CA PHE A 64 8.15 -6.41 -13.17
C PHE A 64 7.26 -6.46 -11.95
N PHE A 65 7.79 -6.98 -10.85
CA PHE A 65 7.11 -7.01 -9.56
C PHE A 65 8.01 -6.39 -8.49
N VAL A 66 7.47 -5.43 -7.75
CA VAL A 66 8.17 -4.75 -6.66
C VAL A 66 7.37 -4.86 -5.38
N ALA A 67 7.97 -5.45 -4.36
CA ALA A 67 7.32 -5.63 -3.06
C ALA A 67 7.28 -4.30 -2.27
N PRO A 68 6.23 -4.08 -1.48
CA PRO A 68 6.02 -2.81 -0.78
C PRO A 68 6.92 -2.54 0.44
N ASN A 69 7.89 -3.41 0.69
CA ASN A 69 8.90 -3.26 1.74
C ASN A 69 10.25 -2.76 1.20
N VAL A 70 10.36 -2.50 -0.10
CA VAL A 70 11.58 -1.92 -0.70
C VAL A 70 11.51 -0.39 -0.75
N THR A 71 12.66 0.25 -0.91
CA THR A 71 12.79 1.71 -0.94
C THR A 71 12.13 2.32 -2.19
N ASN A 72 11.76 3.60 -2.10
CA ASN A 72 11.23 4.36 -3.23
C ASN A 72 12.23 4.43 -4.39
N GLU A 73 13.52 4.53 -4.11
CA GLU A 73 14.60 4.58 -5.09
C GLU A 73 14.67 3.27 -5.89
N THR A 74 14.54 2.12 -5.19
CA THR A 74 14.46 0.81 -5.84
C THR A 74 13.23 0.71 -6.73
N ALA A 75 12.08 1.18 -6.26
CA ALA A 75 10.83 1.19 -7.02
C ALA A 75 10.93 2.10 -8.26
N PHE A 76 11.45 3.31 -8.10
CA PHE A 76 11.67 4.28 -9.18
C PHE A 76 12.57 3.71 -10.28
N LEU A 77 13.72 3.16 -9.91
CA LEU A 77 14.65 2.55 -10.87
C LEU A 77 14.03 1.34 -11.58
N THR A 78 13.25 0.53 -10.88
CA THR A 78 12.54 -0.61 -11.50
C THR A 78 11.49 -0.12 -12.51
N ALA A 79 10.73 0.93 -12.17
CA ALA A 79 9.79 1.55 -13.09
C ALA A 79 10.49 2.14 -14.32
N ALA A 80 11.63 2.82 -14.12
CA ALA A 80 12.42 3.38 -15.21
C ALA A 80 12.97 2.30 -16.14
N LEU A 81 13.48 1.18 -15.59
CA LEU A 81 13.95 0.03 -16.35
C LEU A 81 12.82 -0.64 -17.16
N ALA A 82 11.63 -0.80 -16.59
CA ALA A 82 10.49 -1.35 -17.32
C ALA A 82 10.08 -0.45 -18.49
N ARG A 83 10.03 0.88 -18.27
CA ARG A 83 9.72 1.87 -19.31
C ARG A 83 10.79 1.90 -20.39
N SER A 84 12.07 1.74 -20.04
CA SER A 84 13.15 1.71 -21.03
C SER A 84 13.03 0.49 -21.95
N LEU A 85 12.54 -0.64 -21.44
CA LEU A 85 12.17 -1.81 -22.23
C LEU A 85 10.85 -1.66 -23.00
N GLY A 86 10.07 -0.61 -22.75
CA GLY A 86 8.74 -0.43 -23.34
C GLY A 86 7.66 -1.32 -22.71
N SER A 87 7.88 -1.88 -21.52
CA SER A 87 6.88 -2.66 -20.80
C SER A 87 6.08 -1.80 -19.83
N SER A 88 4.76 -1.92 -19.88
CA SER A 88 3.83 -1.33 -18.92
C SER A 88 3.43 -2.27 -17.76
N ASN A 89 3.98 -3.49 -17.73
CA ASN A 89 3.66 -4.51 -16.75
C ASN A 89 4.43 -4.33 -15.43
N LEU A 90 3.99 -3.36 -14.61
CA LEU A 90 4.62 -2.96 -13.35
C LEU A 90 3.72 -3.26 -12.16
N PHE A 91 3.95 -4.36 -11.47
CA PHE A 91 3.07 -4.84 -10.41
C PHE A 91 3.63 -4.60 -9.00
N THR A 92 2.74 -4.38 -8.04
CA THR A 92 3.02 -4.43 -6.60
C THR A 92 1.85 -5.08 -5.88
N THR A 93 2.00 -5.30 -4.58
CA THR A 93 0.89 -5.65 -3.71
C THR A 93 0.69 -4.56 -2.65
N PRO A 94 -0.57 -4.17 -2.38
CA PRO A 94 -1.78 -4.54 -3.14
C PRO A 94 -1.81 -3.87 -4.52
N GLY A 95 -2.53 -4.51 -5.46
CA GLY A 95 -2.60 -4.09 -6.87
C GLY A 95 -3.61 -2.95 -7.14
N ALA A 96 -4.31 -3.04 -8.27
CA ALA A 96 -5.16 -1.97 -8.81
C ALA A 96 -6.25 -1.45 -7.84
N GLY A 97 -6.60 -0.16 -7.95
CA GLY A 97 -7.67 0.51 -7.19
C GLY A 97 -7.19 1.35 -6.00
N TRP A 98 -5.94 1.15 -5.56
CA TRP A 98 -5.33 1.89 -4.46
C TRP A 98 -5.26 3.41 -4.65
N PRO A 99 -5.03 3.95 -5.86
CA PRO A 99 -5.00 5.39 -6.06
C PRO A 99 -6.25 6.12 -5.53
N ARG A 100 -7.44 5.54 -5.67
CA ARG A 100 -8.69 6.15 -5.16
C ARG A 100 -8.68 6.35 -3.64
N PHE A 101 -8.07 5.41 -2.92
CA PHE A 101 -7.93 5.48 -1.47
C PHE A 101 -6.85 6.49 -1.04
N LEU A 102 -5.72 6.50 -1.76
CA LEU A 102 -4.67 7.47 -1.47
C LEU A 102 -5.16 8.91 -1.66
N LYS A 103 -6.05 9.12 -2.65
CA LYS A 103 -6.75 10.39 -2.87
C LYS A 103 -7.82 10.70 -1.82
N SER A 104 -8.42 9.70 -1.16
CA SER A 104 -9.46 9.92 -0.15
C SER A 104 -8.90 10.34 1.21
N ARG A 105 -7.58 10.24 1.42
CA ARG A 105 -6.96 10.69 2.68
C ARG A 105 -7.08 12.19 2.82
N GLN A 106 -7.61 12.62 3.97
CA GLN A 106 -7.64 14.01 4.40
C GLN A 106 -7.01 14.05 5.80
N GLY A 107 -5.89 14.74 5.96
CA GLY A 107 -5.16 14.81 7.24
C GLY A 107 -4.03 13.78 7.43
N ASP A 108 -3.34 13.89 8.56
CA ASP A 108 -2.18 13.09 8.93
C ASP A 108 -2.23 12.65 10.41
N PHE A 109 -1.17 12.03 10.94
CA PHE A 109 -1.18 11.63 12.36
C PHE A 109 -1.22 12.82 13.33
N SER A 110 -0.79 14.00 12.93
CA SER A 110 -0.89 15.23 13.73
C SER A 110 -2.35 15.68 13.84
N THR A 111 -3.10 15.58 12.73
CA THR A 111 -4.55 15.83 12.72
C THR A 111 -5.27 14.99 13.78
N LEU A 112 -4.94 13.70 13.91
CA LEU A 112 -5.54 12.84 14.95
C LEU A 112 -5.26 13.28 16.38
N VAL A 113 -4.11 13.93 16.63
CA VAL A 113 -3.75 14.42 17.97
C VAL A 113 -4.54 15.69 18.31
N GLU A 114 -4.92 16.47 17.30
CA GLU A 114 -5.66 17.73 17.43
C GLU A 114 -7.19 17.55 17.34
N SER A 115 -7.65 16.38 16.90
CA SER A 115 -9.07 16.04 16.82
C SER A 115 -9.75 16.05 18.19
N ASP A 116 -10.98 16.56 18.21
CA ASP A 116 -11.89 16.53 19.37
C ASP A 116 -12.88 15.36 19.32
N PHE A 117 -12.96 14.68 18.18
CA PHE A 117 -13.68 13.43 17.98
C PHE A 117 -12.88 12.50 17.06
N ILE A 118 -12.75 11.24 17.43
CA ILE A 118 -12.08 10.22 16.63
C ILE A 118 -12.97 8.99 16.53
N LEU A 119 -13.32 8.59 15.31
CA LEU A 119 -14.04 7.35 15.02
C LEU A 119 -13.08 6.29 14.48
N LEU A 120 -12.90 5.19 15.22
CA LEU A 120 -12.30 3.97 14.71
C LEU A 120 -13.37 3.14 14.00
N TYR A 121 -13.46 3.31 12.69
CA TYR A 121 -14.37 2.57 11.84
C TYR A 121 -13.72 1.26 11.41
N ARG A 122 -14.15 0.15 12.01
CA ARG A 122 -13.77 -1.21 11.64
C ARG A 122 -12.28 -1.49 11.54
N VAL A 123 -11.50 -0.80 12.38
CA VAL A 123 -10.05 -0.94 12.48
C VAL A 123 -9.63 -1.36 13.88
N THR A 124 -8.53 -2.10 13.97
CA THR A 124 -7.92 -2.53 15.25
C THR A 124 -6.46 -2.07 15.37
N PRO A 125 -6.20 -0.78 15.62
CA PRO A 125 -4.84 -0.24 15.61
C PRO A 125 -3.89 -0.91 16.59
N GLY A 126 -4.38 -1.44 17.72
CA GLY A 126 -3.53 -2.04 18.76
C GLY A 126 -2.70 -3.25 18.31
N VAL A 127 -3.14 -3.96 17.28
CA VAL A 127 -2.42 -5.14 16.76
C VAL A 127 -1.47 -4.72 15.64
N ASP A 128 -2.01 -4.05 14.62
CA ASP A 128 -1.29 -3.79 13.38
C ASP A 128 -0.50 -2.48 13.40
N TYR A 129 -0.96 -1.49 14.17
CA TYR A 129 -0.38 -0.14 14.27
C TYR A 129 -0.17 0.29 15.75
N PRO A 130 0.64 -0.43 16.56
CA PRO A 130 0.68 -0.21 18.01
C PRO A 130 1.12 1.20 18.43
N VAL A 131 1.98 1.84 17.63
CA VAL A 131 2.41 3.23 17.86
C VAL A 131 1.23 4.19 17.69
N LEU A 132 0.41 3.99 16.64
CA LEU A 132 -0.81 4.75 16.40
C LEU A 132 -1.84 4.52 17.51
N ALA A 133 -2.02 3.27 17.96
CA ALA A 133 -2.92 2.97 19.07
C ALA A 133 -2.58 3.76 20.34
N ARG A 134 -1.29 3.96 20.62
CA ARG A 134 -0.84 4.78 21.74
C ARG A 134 -1.11 6.27 21.52
N LEU A 135 -0.99 6.78 20.30
CA LEU A 135 -1.37 8.16 19.96
C LEU A 135 -2.87 8.38 20.15
N LEU A 136 -3.70 7.44 19.67
CA LEU A 136 -5.16 7.47 19.82
C LEU A 136 -5.59 7.45 21.29
N LYS A 137 -4.97 6.58 22.11
CA LYS A 137 -5.22 6.56 23.55
C LYS A 137 -4.84 7.89 24.21
N LYS A 138 -3.69 8.46 23.86
CA LYS A 138 -3.26 9.76 24.38
C LYS A 138 -4.22 10.89 23.97
N ALA A 139 -4.74 10.87 22.75
CA ALA A 139 -5.75 11.84 22.31
C ALA A 139 -7.03 11.73 23.15
N ALA A 140 -7.48 10.51 23.43
CA ALA A 140 -8.62 10.26 24.31
C ALA A 140 -8.37 10.74 25.75
N ASP A 141 -7.20 10.44 26.33
CA ASP A 141 -6.80 10.90 27.66
C ASP A 141 -6.72 12.45 27.74
N ASN A 142 -6.42 13.11 26.62
CA ASN A 142 -6.39 14.56 26.49
C ASN A 142 -7.76 15.20 26.19
N GLY A 143 -8.84 14.41 26.17
CA GLY A 143 -10.22 14.90 26.05
C GLY A 143 -10.88 14.71 24.68
N SER A 144 -10.20 14.13 23.69
CA SER A 144 -10.85 13.73 22.44
C SER A 144 -11.91 12.66 22.70
N TRP A 145 -13.05 12.76 22.05
CA TRP A 145 -14.09 11.73 22.12
C TRP A 145 -13.75 10.56 21.18
N LEU A 146 -13.31 9.43 21.73
CA LEU A 146 -12.96 8.22 21.00
C LEU A 146 -14.16 7.27 20.88
N GLY A 147 -14.63 7.09 19.65
CA GLY A 147 -15.68 6.17 19.26
C GLY A 147 -15.14 4.95 18.52
N ILE A 148 -15.68 3.77 18.78
CA ILE A 148 -15.34 2.54 18.07
C ILE A 148 -16.60 1.91 17.47
N MET A 149 -16.59 1.68 16.16
CA MET A 149 -17.59 0.86 15.45
C MET A 149 -16.90 -0.39 14.91
N HIS A 150 -17.07 -1.51 15.59
CA HIS A 150 -16.40 -2.76 15.20
C HIS A 150 -17.11 -4.00 15.78
N GLN A 151 -17.17 -5.08 15.00
CA GLN A 151 -17.72 -6.39 15.41
C GLN A 151 -16.94 -7.12 16.53
N ARG A 152 -15.67 -6.78 16.76
CA ARG A 152 -14.78 -7.48 17.70
C ARG A 152 -14.36 -6.53 18.80
N THR A 153 -14.00 -7.10 19.95
CA THR A 153 -13.29 -6.36 20.99
C THR A 153 -11.93 -5.90 20.49
N THR A 154 -11.50 -4.73 20.98
CA THR A 154 -10.23 -4.11 20.59
C THR A 154 -9.44 -3.73 21.83
N THR A 155 -8.13 -3.53 21.68
CA THR A 155 -7.29 -3.08 22.80
C THR A 155 -7.58 -1.63 23.23
N LEU A 156 -8.38 -0.88 22.48
CA LEU A 156 -8.73 0.52 22.77
C LEU A 156 -10.13 0.66 23.37
N ASP A 157 -10.85 -0.45 23.59
CA ASP A 157 -12.21 -0.43 24.13
C ASP A 157 -12.33 0.29 25.47
N GLU A 158 -11.37 0.05 26.37
CA GLU A 158 -11.35 0.64 27.71
C GLU A 158 -11.07 2.15 27.69
N ALA A 159 -10.39 2.64 26.64
CA ALA A 159 -10.10 4.06 26.47
C ALA A 159 -11.21 4.81 25.71
N ALA A 160 -12.15 4.08 25.09
CA ALA A 160 -13.18 4.67 24.24
C ALA A 160 -14.40 5.13 25.06
N GLN A 161 -14.89 6.33 24.75
CA GLN A 161 -16.12 6.88 25.33
C GLN A 161 -17.37 6.21 24.73
N GLY A 162 -17.27 5.69 23.51
CA GLY A 162 -18.37 4.99 22.84
C GLY A 162 -17.89 3.74 22.10
N VAL A 163 -18.59 2.62 22.31
CA VAL A 163 -18.30 1.35 21.62
C VAL A 163 -19.59 0.72 21.09
N LEU A 164 -19.72 0.69 19.77
CA LEU A 164 -20.78 0.02 19.02
C LEU A 164 -20.25 -1.31 18.45
N ARG A 165 -20.80 -2.41 18.96
CA ARG A 165 -20.46 -3.78 18.57
C ARG A 165 -21.41 -4.25 17.49
N ALA A 166 -21.03 -3.98 16.24
CA ALA A 166 -21.86 -4.16 15.06
C ALA A 166 -21.10 -4.93 13.98
N ASP A 167 -21.80 -5.75 13.20
CA ASP A 167 -21.24 -6.36 12.00
C ASP A 167 -21.01 -5.33 10.88
N ARG A 168 -20.56 -5.77 9.69
CA ARG A 168 -20.30 -4.87 8.55
C ARG A 168 -21.55 -4.09 8.14
N GLU A 169 -22.69 -4.77 8.06
CA GLU A 169 -23.92 -4.16 7.55
C GLU A 169 -24.47 -3.14 8.53
N ASP A 170 -24.46 -3.48 9.82
CA ASP A 170 -24.84 -2.56 10.89
C ASP A 170 -23.88 -1.38 11.01
N CYS A 171 -22.55 -1.60 10.90
CA CYS A 171 -21.57 -0.51 10.88
C CYS A 171 -21.87 0.48 9.74
N LEU A 172 -22.20 -0.03 8.55
CA LEU A 172 -22.54 0.81 7.41
C LEU A 172 -23.84 1.60 7.64
N ARG A 173 -24.89 0.98 8.20
CA ARG A 173 -26.14 1.67 8.57
C ARG A 173 -25.91 2.76 9.62
N LEU A 174 -25.10 2.46 10.63
CA LEU A 174 -24.70 3.40 11.69
C LEU A 174 -23.88 4.56 11.13
N LEU A 175 -22.97 4.29 10.19
CA LEU A 175 -22.18 5.32 9.52
C LEU A 175 -23.07 6.25 8.69
N ALA A 176 -23.99 5.70 7.89
CA ALA A 176 -24.96 6.47 7.12
C ALA A 176 -25.87 7.33 8.02
N ALA A 177 -26.29 6.79 9.17
CA ALA A 177 -27.04 7.55 10.17
C ALA A 177 -26.19 8.69 10.75
N LEU A 178 -24.90 8.44 11.03
CA LEU A 178 -23.98 9.45 11.55
C LEU A 178 -23.79 10.60 10.56
N THR A 179 -23.63 10.30 9.26
CA THR A 179 -23.58 11.28 8.17
C THR A 179 -24.80 12.21 8.20
N ARG A 180 -26.01 11.66 8.30
CA ARG A 180 -27.24 12.47 8.37
C ARG A 180 -27.31 13.36 9.62
N THR A 181 -26.74 12.92 10.74
CA THR A 181 -26.72 13.73 11.98
C THR A 181 -25.66 14.83 12.00
N GLY A 182 -24.61 14.69 11.20
CA GLY A 182 -23.51 15.65 11.10
C GLY A 182 -23.67 16.70 10.00
N ALA A 183 -24.65 16.54 9.11
CA ALA A 183 -24.96 17.51 8.07
C ALA A 183 -25.32 18.87 8.69
N THR A 184 -24.37 19.80 8.69
CA THR A 184 -24.61 21.21 9.03
C THR A 184 -25.09 21.90 7.77
N GLY A 185 -26.35 22.36 7.74
CA GLY A 185 -27.04 22.85 6.55
C GLY A 185 -26.35 23.97 5.77
N THR A 186 -25.41 23.63 4.89
CA THR A 186 -25.02 24.40 3.70
C THR A 186 -24.28 23.49 2.70
N ALA A 187 -25.01 22.93 1.73
CA ALA A 187 -24.66 22.85 0.30
C ALA A 187 -25.47 21.75 -0.39
N SER A 188 -26.50 22.18 -1.12
CA SER A 188 -27.20 21.38 -2.11
C SER A 188 -26.27 21.07 -3.30
N SER A 189 -26.10 19.80 -3.63
CA SER A 189 -26.25 19.28 -5.00
C SER A 189 -26.15 17.75 -5.00
N SER A 190 -27.23 17.10 -4.62
CA SER A 190 -27.60 15.80 -5.18
C SER A 190 -29.09 15.85 -5.50
N PRO A 191 -29.51 15.38 -6.69
CA PRO A 191 -30.91 15.37 -7.06
C PRO A 191 -31.62 14.31 -6.21
N GLU A 192 -32.81 14.68 -5.72
CA GLU A 192 -33.72 13.88 -4.87
C GLU A 192 -33.48 13.97 -3.35
N GLY A 193 -34.02 15.06 -2.79
CA GLY A 193 -34.75 15.10 -1.52
C GLY A 193 -34.15 14.37 -0.30
N THR A 194 -33.21 15.02 0.40
CA THR A 194 -32.89 14.66 1.78
C THR A 194 -33.08 15.88 2.68
N SER A 195 -34.17 15.88 3.44
CA SER A 195 -34.43 16.84 4.51
C SER A 195 -33.44 16.64 5.66
N GLU A 196 -33.02 17.72 6.32
CA GLU A 196 -32.31 17.69 7.61
C GLU A 196 -33.14 16.86 8.62
N GLY A 197 -32.76 15.60 8.82
CA GLY A 197 -33.46 14.71 9.74
C GLY A 197 -33.11 15.03 11.18
N THR A 198 -34.10 15.21 12.04
CA THR A 198 -33.89 15.25 13.49
C THR A 198 -33.25 13.94 13.98
N LEU A 199 -32.57 13.96 15.13
CA LEU A 199 -31.95 12.76 15.73
C LEU A 199 -32.98 11.61 15.85
N GLU A 200 -34.24 11.96 16.13
CA GLU A 200 -35.38 11.04 16.23
C GLU A 200 -35.83 10.42 14.89
N GLU A 201 -35.57 11.08 13.76
CA GLU A 201 -35.85 10.57 12.40
C GLU A 201 -34.72 9.72 11.83
N THR A 202 -33.50 9.86 12.35
CA THR A 202 -32.32 9.06 11.94
C THR A 202 -32.17 7.77 12.76
N LEU A 203 -32.63 7.77 14.02
CA LEU A 203 -32.70 6.63 14.93
C LEU A 203 -33.59 5.43 14.49
N PRO A 204 -34.68 5.55 13.70
CA PRO A 204 -35.53 4.42 13.31
C PRO A 204 -34.81 3.40 12.42
N ALA A 205 -33.77 3.82 11.70
CA ALA A 205 -32.90 2.95 10.90
C ALA A 205 -31.81 2.25 11.74
N VAL A 206 -31.67 2.61 13.02
CA VAL A 206 -30.73 2.03 13.96
C VAL A 206 -31.50 1.06 14.86
N GLU A 207 -31.11 -0.21 14.85
CA GLU A 207 -31.73 -1.21 15.71
C GLU A 207 -31.75 -0.76 17.17
N ASP A 208 -32.82 -1.12 17.90
CA ASP A 208 -33.04 -0.68 19.29
C ASP A 208 -31.84 -0.96 20.21
N ARG A 209 -31.10 -2.05 19.95
CA ARG A 209 -29.88 -2.42 20.67
C ARG A 209 -28.75 -1.39 20.57
N PHE A 210 -28.72 -0.56 19.53
CA PHE A 210 -27.69 0.44 19.29
C PHE A 210 -28.12 1.86 19.65
N ARG A 211 -29.42 2.17 19.64
CA ARG A 211 -29.96 3.54 19.77
C ARG A 211 -29.33 4.37 20.88
N LYS A 212 -29.28 3.84 22.11
CA LYS A 212 -28.75 4.58 23.28
C LYS A 212 -27.30 4.98 23.09
N LYS A 213 -26.46 4.05 22.62
CA LYS A 213 -25.04 4.30 22.40
C LYS A 213 -24.84 5.21 21.18
N PHE A 214 -25.57 4.95 20.10
CA PHE A 214 -25.51 5.75 18.89
C PHE A 214 -25.88 7.22 19.13
N ALA A 215 -26.87 7.51 19.98
CA ALA A 215 -27.22 8.87 20.35
C ALA A 215 -26.03 9.64 20.97
N ALA A 216 -25.17 8.97 21.75
CA ALA A 216 -23.94 9.57 22.27
C ALA A 216 -22.90 9.84 21.16
N PHE A 217 -22.73 8.90 20.22
CA PHE A 217 -21.89 9.10 19.04
C PHE A 217 -22.34 10.31 18.22
N ALA A 218 -23.62 10.36 17.85
CA ALA A 218 -24.17 11.44 17.04
C ALA A 218 -24.09 12.80 17.74
N ALA A 219 -24.35 12.85 19.04
CA ALA A 219 -24.21 14.08 19.82
C ALA A 219 -22.76 14.57 19.93
N ALA A 220 -21.79 13.66 20.06
CA ALA A 220 -20.37 14.00 20.09
C ALA A 220 -19.88 14.44 18.71
N PHE A 221 -20.21 13.69 17.65
CA PHE A 221 -19.82 14.00 16.28
C PHE A 221 -20.34 15.37 15.83
N ARG A 222 -21.61 15.68 16.07
CA ARG A 222 -22.21 16.98 15.70
C ARG A 222 -21.59 18.19 16.43
N ARG A 223 -20.96 17.97 17.59
CA ARG A 223 -20.29 19.03 18.36
C ARG A 223 -18.81 19.16 18.00
N ALA A 224 -18.25 18.17 17.33
CA ALA A 224 -16.86 18.14 16.96
C ALA A 224 -16.57 19.26 15.95
N LYS A 225 -15.42 19.90 16.10
CA LYS A 225 -14.91 20.89 15.15
C LYS A 225 -13.97 20.24 14.14
N ASN A 226 -13.19 19.26 14.60
CA ASN A 226 -12.17 18.58 13.80
C ASN A 226 -12.32 17.05 13.92
N PRO A 227 -13.47 16.48 13.52
CA PRO A 227 -13.66 15.04 13.65
C PRO A 227 -12.70 14.29 12.71
N ALA A 228 -12.13 13.20 13.19
CA ALA A 228 -11.33 12.30 12.38
C ALA A 228 -11.92 10.91 12.35
N VAL A 229 -11.84 10.27 11.18
CA VAL A 229 -12.19 8.87 11.00
C VAL A 229 -10.94 8.09 10.63
N VAL A 230 -10.71 6.99 11.34
CA VAL A 230 -9.63 6.04 11.05
C VAL A 230 -10.25 4.73 10.60
N CYS A 231 -9.80 4.22 9.45
CA CYS A 231 -10.21 2.93 8.91
C CYS A 231 -8.99 2.16 8.39
N ASP A 232 -9.17 0.90 8.00
CA ASP A 232 -8.09 0.07 7.43
C ASP A 232 -8.46 -0.37 6.01
N THR A 233 -7.58 -0.09 5.04
CA THR A 233 -7.73 -0.56 3.66
C THR A 233 -7.98 -2.06 3.52
N ARG A 234 -7.43 -2.87 4.44
CA ARG A 234 -7.47 -4.33 4.33
C ARG A 234 -8.87 -4.93 4.48
N ASP A 235 -9.81 -4.19 5.06
CA ASP A 235 -11.17 -4.68 5.34
C ASP A 235 -12.27 -3.70 4.90
N LEU A 236 -11.94 -2.71 4.07
CA LEU A 236 -12.87 -1.70 3.56
C LEU A 236 -13.47 -2.11 2.21
N THR A 237 -14.79 -1.94 2.03
CA THR A 237 -15.45 -2.06 0.72
C THR A 237 -15.58 -0.70 0.02
N TRP A 238 -15.89 -0.72 -1.27
CA TRP A 238 -16.19 0.51 -2.03
C TRP A 238 -17.41 1.26 -1.51
N GLN A 239 -18.44 0.53 -1.09
CA GLN A 239 -19.63 1.10 -0.47
C GLN A 239 -19.29 1.81 0.85
N GLU A 240 -18.43 1.21 1.69
CA GLU A 240 -17.96 1.83 2.93
C GLU A 240 -17.10 3.07 2.63
N LEU A 241 -16.21 3.03 1.63
CA LEU A 241 -15.43 4.20 1.22
C LEU A 241 -16.31 5.34 0.73
N ARG A 242 -17.31 5.06 -0.12
CA ARG A 242 -18.27 6.07 -0.58
C ARG A 242 -19.02 6.69 0.60
N GLN A 243 -19.50 5.86 1.53
CA GLN A 243 -20.23 6.36 2.70
C GLN A 243 -19.34 7.23 3.61
N LEU A 244 -18.05 6.87 3.75
CA LEU A 244 -17.07 7.70 4.46
C LEU A 244 -16.85 9.03 3.73
N GLN A 245 -16.74 9.05 2.40
CA GLN A 245 -16.63 10.29 1.62
C GLN A 245 -17.86 11.18 1.79
N GLU A 246 -19.06 10.60 1.80
CA GLU A 246 -20.30 11.33 2.10
C GLU A 246 -20.30 11.90 3.53
N LEU A 247 -19.76 11.16 4.52
CA LEU A 247 -19.57 11.68 5.89
C LEU A 247 -18.64 12.89 5.92
N LEU A 248 -17.51 12.82 5.21
CA LEU A 248 -16.55 13.93 5.14
C LEU A 248 -17.18 15.16 4.48
N ALA A 249 -17.93 14.96 3.40
CA ALA A 249 -18.62 16.06 2.71
C ALA A 249 -19.73 16.70 3.56
N ALA A 250 -20.35 15.93 4.45
CA ALA A 250 -21.44 16.42 5.31
C ALA A 250 -20.96 17.23 6.52
N HIS A 251 -19.68 17.14 6.90
CA HIS A 251 -19.16 17.80 8.09
C HIS A 251 -17.86 18.54 7.78
N GLU A 252 -17.90 19.88 7.83
CA GLU A 252 -16.71 20.71 7.62
C GLU A 252 -15.61 20.36 8.65
N GLY A 253 -14.35 20.29 8.20
CA GLY A 253 -13.23 19.91 9.06
C GLY A 253 -13.12 18.41 9.35
N ALA A 254 -14.05 17.59 8.87
CA ALA A 254 -13.94 16.14 9.00
C ALA A 254 -12.76 15.62 8.17
N THR A 255 -11.99 14.73 8.77
CA THR A 255 -10.80 14.15 8.17
C THR A 255 -10.89 12.63 8.13
N LEU A 256 -10.27 12.03 7.12
CA LEU A 256 -10.19 10.59 6.96
C LEU A 256 -8.73 10.21 6.89
N LEU A 257 -8.29 9.44 7.88
CA LEU A 257 -6.97 8.83 7.87
C LEU A 257 -7.09 7.33 7.63
N PRO A 258 -6.86 6.89 6.40
CA PRO A 258 -7.20 5.54 6.07
C PRO A 258 -5.87 4.75 6.04
N LEU A 259 -5.78 3.73 6.89
CA LEU A 259 -4.53 3.02 7.19
C LEU A 259 -4.17 2.03 6.09
N VAL A 260 -2.89 2.07 5.73
CA VAL A 260 -2.31 1.25 4.67
C VAL A 260 -1.33 0.24 5.25
N PRO A 261 -1.48 -1.06 4.97
CA PRO A 261 -0.50 -2.08 5.32
C PRO A 261 0.77 -1.97 4.47
N TRP A 262 1.86 -2.61 4.92
CA TRP A 262 3.21 -2.60 4.32
C TRP A 262 3.77 -1.18 4.12
N GLY A 263 4.81 -0.83 4.87
CA GLY A 263 5.20 0.57 5.15
C GLY A 263 5.57 1.49 3.98
N ASN A 264 5.40 1.07 2.72
CA ASN A 264 5.70 1.87 1.53
C ASN A 264 4.68 1.82 0.37
N ILE A 265 3.40 1.50 0.59
CA ILE A 265 2.45 1.45 -0.55
C ILE A 265 2.29 2.80 -1.25
N TYR A 266 2.20 3.89 -0.49
CA TYR A 266 2.19 5.24 -1.07
C TYR A 266 3.41 5.45 -1.97
N GLY A 267 4.57 4.95 -1.55
CA GLY A 267 5.80 4.98 -2.30
C GLY A 267 5.71 4.23 -3.61
N MET A 268 5.25 2.97 -3.57
CA MET A 268 5.08 2.17 -4.78
C MET A 268 4.23 2.90 -5.82
N GLN A 269 3.08 3.44 -5.42
CA GLN A 269 2.16 4.15 -6.32
C GLN A 269 2.78 5.46 -6.85
N LYS A 270 3.41 6.27 -5.99
CA LYS A 270 4.07 7.52 -6.41
C LYS A 270 5.25 7.28 -7.34
N MET A 271 5.94 6.14 -7.22
CA MET A 271 7.03 5.75 -8.12
C MET A 271 6.54 5.04 -9.39
N GLY A 272 5.22 4.93 -9.59
CA GLY A 272 4.63 4.34 -10.79
C GLY A 272 4.64 2.81 -10.82
N ILE A 273 4.69 2.16 -9.65
CA ILE A 273 4.51 0.72 -9.51
C ILE A 273 3.05 0.43 -9.09
N GLY A 274 2.41 -0.55 -9.76
CA GLY A 274 1.04 -0.99 -9.48
C GLY A 274 0.09 -0.91 -10.68
N HIS A 275 0.63 -0.81 -11.89
CA HIS A 275 -0.09 -0.72 -13.15
C HIS A 275 0.10 -2.00 -13.97
N SER A 276 -1.00 -2.54 -14.52
CA SER A 276 -0.97 -3.63 -15.50
C SER A 276 -0.91 -3.09 -16.93
N ALA A 277 -0.52 -3.94 -17.90
CA ALA A 277 -0.89 -3.76 -19.30
C ALA A 277 -2.36 -3.31 -19.42
N GLY A 278 -2.58 -2.20 -20.12
CA GLY A 278 -3.89 -1.54 -20.24
C GLY A 278 -4.00 -0.19 -19.52
N TRP A 279 -2.94 0.31 -18.88
CA TRP A 279 -2.83 1.74 -18.57
C TRP A 279 -2.46 2.50 -19.85
N SER A 280 -3.45 2.71 -20.74
CA SER A 280 -3.46 3.99 -21.45
C SER A 280 -3.60 5.06 -20.37
N GLY A 281 -2.98 6.23 -20.50
CA GLY A 281 -3.12 7.34 -19.56
C GLY A 281 -4.57 7.81 -19.30
N GLU A 282 -5.57 7.10 -19.80
CA GLU A 282 -6.98 7.21 -19.44
C GLU A 282 -7.27 6.30 -18.25
N SER A 283 -7.45 6.96 -17.11
CA SER A 283 -8.39 6.60 -16.05
C SER A 283 -9.33 5.44 -16.48
N ARG A 284 -9.10 4.23 -15.95
CA ARG A 284 -10.25 3.42 -15.55
C ARG A 284 -11.01 4.33 -14.59
N THR A 285 -12.07 4.95 -15.12
CA THR A 285 -12.87 6.04 -14.54
C THR A 285 -12.65 6.17 -13.05
N GLU A 286 -12.25 7.34 -12.56
CA GLU A 286 -12.19 7.59 -11.10
C GLU A 286 -13.52 7.25 -10.39
N GLU A 287 -14.60 7.17 -11.17
CA GLU A 287 -15.94 6.75 -10.78
C GLU A 287 -16.08 5.25 -10.45
N LEU A 288 -16.77 4.98 -9.33
CA LEU A 288 -17.13 3.65 -8.86
C LEU A 288 -18.21 3.04 -9.74
N ARG A 289 -18.05 1.77 -10.14
CA ARG A 289 -19.05 1.08 -10.96
C ARG A 289 -20.25 0.65 -10.11
N PRO A 290 -21.46 0.57 -10.68
CA PRO A 290 -22.64 0.11 -9.94
C PRO A 290 -22.46 -1.26 -9.28
N GLU A 291 -21.76 -2.21 -9.91
CA GLU A 291 -21.48 -3.52 -9.30
C GLU A 291 -20.53 -3.45 -8.08
N GLU A 292 -19.67 -2.43 -8.00
CA GLU A 292 -18.73 -2.23 -6.89
C GLU A 292 -19.44 -1.71 -5.63
N LEU A 293 -20.64 -1.15 -5.80
CA LEU A 293 -21.44 -0.52 -4.75
C LEU A 293 -22.50 -1.44 -4.15
N GLN A 294 -22.66 -2.67 -4.66
CA GLN A 294 -23.68 -3.60 -4.20
C GLN A 294 -23.37 -4.19 -2.82
N PRO A 295 -24.39 -4.45 -1.96
CA PRO A 295 -24.20 -5.21 -0.72
C PRO A 295 -23.59 -6.58 -0.99
N GLY A 296 -22.52 -6.92 -0.27
CA GLY A 296 -21.80 -8.17 -0.47
C GLY A 296 -20.76 -8.15 -1.60
N ALA A 297 -20.55 -7.00 -2.26
CA ALA A 297 -19.38 -6.79 -3.10
C ALA A 297 -18.11 -7.16 -2.32
N ALA A 298 -17.18 -7.83 -3.01
CA ALA A 298 -15.92 -8.22 -2.39
C ALA A 298 -15.26 -6.99 -1.76
N PRO A 299 -14.68 -7.10 -0.54
CA PRO A 299 -13.83 -6.05 -0.02
C PRO A 299 -12.82 -5.63 -1.07
N PHE A 300 -12.41 -4.36 -1.03
CA PHE A 300 -11.42 -3.79 -1.94
C PHE A 300 -10.28 -4.78 -2.20
N HIS A 301 -9.85 -5.44 -1.12
CA HIS A 301 -9.08 -6.66 -1.20
C HIS A 301 -9.59 -7.69 -0.18
N PRO A 302 -9.89 -8.93 -0.56
CA PRO A 302 -10.02 -10.00 0.41
C PRO A 302 -8.65 -10.21 1.06
N GLN A 303 -8.43 -9.66 2.25
CA GLN A 303 -7.27 -9.89 3.13
C GLN A 303 -5.96 -10.16 2.38
N ALA A 304 -5.30 -9.12 1.86
CA ALA A 304 -4.09 -9.24 1.04
C ALA A 304 -2.89 -9.80 1.81
N VAL A 305 -2.92 -11.05 2.26
CA VAL A 305 -1.66 -11.77 2.44
C VAL A 305 -1.02 -11.87 1.04
N PHE A 306 0.31 -11.80 0.98
CA PHE A 306 1.08 -12.10 -0.22
C PHE A 306 0.71 -13.52 -0.69
N THR A 307 -0.30 -13.64 -1.55
CA THR A 307 -0.99 -14.90 -1.88
C THR A 307 -0.81 -15.24 -3.35
N ASP A 308 -1.07 -16.50 -3.70
CA ASP A 308 -1.08 -16.95 -5.09
C ASP A 308 -2.07 -16.17 -5.97
N ALA A 309 -3.10 -15.55 -5.38
CA ALA A 309 -4.02 -14.65 -6.09
C ALA A 309 -3.28 -13.47 -6.75
N CYS A 310 -2.27 -12.88 -6.09
CA CYS A 310 -1.46 -11.80 -6.67
C CYS A 310 -0.66 -12.30 -7.88
N ALA A 311 -0.08 -13.50 -7.78
CA ALA A 311 0.62 -14.14 -8.90
C ALA A 311 -0.34 -14.46 -10.05
N HIS A 312 -1.55 -14.94 -9.75
CA HIS A 312 -2.58 -15.12 -10.75
C HIS A 312 -2.94 -13.80 -11.44
N THR A 313 -3.07 -12.68 -10.73
CA THR A 313 -3.34 -11.37 -11.34
C THR A 313 -2.21 -10.95 -12.28
N ILE A 314 -0.96 -11.06 -11.85
CA ILE A 314 0.23 -10.74 -12.65
C ILE A 314 0.23 -11.59 -13.92
N LEU A 315 0.15 -12.90 -13.77
CA LEU A 315 0.21 -13.85 -14.88
C LEU A 315 -1.00 -13.75 -15.81
N SER A 316 -2.20 -13.49 -15.28
CA SER A 316 -3.41 -13.32 -16.09
C SER A 316 -3.43 -12.00 -16.83
N ALA A 317 -2.97 -10.91 -16.20
CA ALA A 317 -2.88 -9.59 -16.82
C ALA A 317 -1.90 -9.58 -17.99
N THR A 318 -0.80 -10.33 -17.87
CA THR A 318 0.12 -10.54 -18.97
C THR A 318 -0.39 -11.55 -20.01
N GLY A 319 -1.47 -12.29 -19.71
CA GLY A 319 -1.87 -13.52 -20.39
C GLY A 319 -0.90 -14.66 -20.03
N GLN A 320 -1.35 -15.68 -19.29
CA GLN A 320 -0.45 -16.66 -18.64
C GLN A 320 0.60 -17.30 -19.57
N GLU A 321 0.34 -17.38 -20.87
CA GLU A 321 1.27 -17.91 -21.87
C GLU A 321 2.15 -16.86 -22.55
N LYS A 322 1.80 -15.57 -22.44
CA LYS A 322 2.47 -14.44 -23.08
C LYS A 322 3.57 -13.83 -22.20
N CYS A 323 3.49 -13.93 -20.87
CA CYS A 323 4.61 -13.54 -20.00
C CYS A 323 5.77 -14.53 -20.16
N LYS A 324 6.91 -14.02 -20.62
CA LYS A 324 8.13 -14.80 -20.87
C LYS A 324 9.23 -14.52 -19.86
N ALA A 325 9.23 -13.33 -19.28
CA ALA A 325 10.17 -13.01 -18.21
C ALA A 325 9.57 -12.13 -17.10
N LEU A 326 10.11 -12.27 -15.90
CA LEU A 326 9.70 -11.51 -14.72
C LEU A 326 10.93 -11.08 -13.91
N LEU A 327 11.06 -9.77 -13.66
CA LEU A 327 11.95 -9.24 -12.62
C LEU A 327 11.17 -9.09 -11.32
N VAL A 328 11.64 -9.71 -10.24
CA VAL A 328 11.06 -9.61 -8.91
C VAL A 328 12.04 -8.89 -8.00
N VAL A 329 11.63 -7.79 -7.38
CA VAL A 329 12.42 -7.09 -6.36
C VAL A 329 11.65 -7.14 -5.06
N ALA A 330 12.15 -7.91 -4.11
CA ALA A 330 11.46 -8.13 -2.85
C ALA A 330 12.41 -8.41 -1.70
N ASP A 331 12.13 -7.77 -0.57
CA ASP A 331 12.72 -8.11 0.71
C ASP A 331 11.93 -9.29 1.38
N GLU A 332 12.26 -9.66 2.61
CA GLU A 332 11.88 -10.83 3.45
C GLU A 332 10.46 -11.44 3.36
N GLY A 333 9.50 -10.81 2.69
CA GLY A 333 8.17 -11.37 2.49
C GLY A 333 8.18 -12.67 1.67
N LYS A 334 7.35 -13.65 2.05
CA LYS A 334 7.11 -14.85 1.24
C LYS A 334 6.61 -14.43 -0.14
N LEU A 335 7.36 -14.77 -1.18
CA LEU A 335 6.93 -14.62 -2.58
C LEU A 335 6.00 -15.79 -2.95
N PRO A 336 4.92 -15.62 -3.74
CA PRO A 336 4.09 -16.73 -4.16
C PRO A 336 4.92 -17.61 -5.09
N ALA A 337 4.92 -18.92 -4.84
CA ALA A 337 5.66 -19.88 -5.64
C ALA A 337 5.29 -19.79 -7.13
N ALA A 338 4.05 -19.39 -7.44
CA ALA A 338 3.57 -19.18 -8.79
C ALA A 338 4.38 -18.13 -9.61
N LEU A 339 5.11 -17.21 -8.96
CA LEU A 339 6.01 -16.26 -9.65
C LEU A 339 7.27 -16.94 -10.20
N CYS A 340 7.69 -18.07 -9.63
CA CYS A 340 8.86 -18.84 -10.07
C CYS A 340 8.39 -20.21 -10.57
N ARG A 341 8.05 -20.32 -11.87
CA ARG A 341 7.53 -21.55 -12.48
C ARG A 341 8.29 -21.93 -13.76
N PRO A 342 8.31 -23.23 -14.13
CA PRO A 342 8.88 -23.66 -15.41
C PRO A 342 8.29 -22.89 -16.59
N GLY A 343 9.14 -22.49 -17.54
CA GLY A 343 8.74 -21.75 -18.75
C GLY A 343 8.65 -20.23 -18.59
N LEU A 344 8.83 -19.70 -17.38
CA LEU A 344 8.94 -18.27 -17.11
C LEU A 344 10.37 -17.95 -16.64
N PHE A 345 11.12 -17.14 -17.41
CA PHE A 345 12.44 -16.71 -17.00
C PHE A 345 12.34 -15.66 -15.88
N THR A 346 12.91 -15.94 -14.72
CA THR A 346 12.75 -15.08 -13.54
C THR A 346 14.10 -14.63 -13.01
N VAL A 347 14.23 -13.33 -12.79
CA VAL A 347 15.35 -12.72 -12.07
C VAL A 347 14.79 -12.20 -10.76
N VAL A 348 15.35 -12.61 -9.62
CA VAL A 348 14.85 -12.22 -8.30
C VAL A 348 15.97 -11.52 -7.52
N ILE A 349 15.76 -10.25 -7.19
CA ILE A 349 16.59 -9.48 -6.28
C ILE A 349 16.00 -9.62 -4.88
N THR A 350 16.69 -10.34 -4.00
CA THR A 350 16.19 -10.61 -2.63
C THR A 350 17.34 -10.94 -1.68
N PRO A 351 17.23 -10.62 -0.37
CA PRO A 351 18.32 -10.91 0.57
C PRO A 351 18.45 -12.38 0.98
N PHE A 352 17.41 -13.21 0.80
CA PHE A 352 17.35 -14.59 1.32
C PHE A 352 16.95 -15.61 0.25
N PHE A 353 17.63 -16.77 0.26
CA PHE A 353 17.18 -17.94 -0.48
C PHE A 353 15.99 -18.59 0.21
N ARG A 354 14.95 -18.91 -0.58
CA ARG A 354 13.75 -19.62 -0.11
C ARG A 354 13.37 -20.72 -1.10
N GLU A 355 12.67 -21.74 -0.64
CA GLU A 355 12.31 -22.90 -1.46
C GLU A 355 11.39 -22.53 -2.62
N GLU A 356 10.53 -21.53 -2.45
CA GLU A 356 9.66 -21.03 -3.52
C GLU A 356 10.45 -20.39 -4.67
N LEU A 357 11.73 -20.05 -4.45
CA LEU A 357 12.63 -19.48 -5.45
C LEU A 357 13.50 -20.56 -6.13
N ALA A 358 13.34 -21.82 -5.76
CA ALA A 358 14.15 -22.91 -6.28
C ALA A 358 13.96 -23.17 -7.78
N ALA A 359 12.95 -22.56 -8.42
CA ALA A 359 12.70 -22.57 -9.86
C ALA A 359 13.15 -21.29 -10.59
N ALA A 360 13.72 -20.30 -9.88
CA ALA A 360 14.14 -19.04 -10.48
C ALA A 360 15.23 -19.21 -11.54
N GLY A 361 15.26 -18.32 -12.55
CA GLY A 361 16.34 -18.29 -13.53
C GLY A 361 17.65 -17.76 -12.93
N ILE A 362 17.55 -16.64 -12.20
CA ILE A 362 18.67 -15.95 -11.55
C ILE A 362 18.20 -15.45 -10.17
N LEU A 363 19.03 -15.62 -9.15
CA LEU A 363 18.90 -14.95 -7.86
C LEU A 363 20.06 -13.97 -7.69
N LEU A 364 19.74 -12.72 -7.39
CA LEU A 364 20.73 -11.67 -7.11
C LEU A 364 20.65 -11.32 -5.62
N PRO A 365 21.77 -11.30 -4.89
CA PRO A 365 21.79 -10.99 -3.47
C PRO A 365 21.41 -9.52 -3.27
N GLY A 366 20.16 -9.30 -2.85
CA GLY A 366 19.62 -7.99 -2.52
C GLY A 366 19.89 -7.61 -1.06
N THR A 367 19.37 -6.44 -0.70
CA THR A 367 19.51 -5.84 0.63
C THR A 367 18.34 -6.19 1.55
N ALA A 368 18.64 -6.41 2.82
CA ALA A 368 17.66 -6.31 3.91
C ALA A 368 17.55 -4.85 4.37
N TYR A 369 16.49 -4.52 5.12
CA TYR A 369 16.21 -3.14 5.58
C TYR A 369 17.43 -2.35 6.14
N PRO A 370 18.28 -2.88 7.04
CA PRO A 370 19.41 -2.10 7.58
C PRO A 370 20.59 -1.94 6.62
N GLU A 371 20.58 -2.60 5.47
CA GLU A 371 21.68 -2.63 4.50
C GLU A 371 21.50 -1.66 3.34
N THR A 372 20.35 -0.98 3.28
CA THR A 372 20.03 -0.07 2.19
C THR A 372 19.77 1.34 2.67
N ARG A 373 20.25 2.30 1.89
CA ARG A 373 19.84 3.70 1.96
C ARG A 373 18.64 3.95 1.07
N GLY A 374 17.83 4.94 1.41
CA GLY A 374 16.68 5.30 0.61
C GLY A 374 15.59 5.98 1.40
N SER A 375 14.40 5.93 0.86
CA SER A 375 13.23 6.54 1.45
C SER A 375 11.98 5.68 1.34
N TYR A 376 11.02 5.95 2.22
CA TYR A 376 9.72 5.32 2.28
C TYR A 376 8.63 6.38 2.48
N LEU A 377 7.46 6.18 1.88
CA LEU A 377 6.25 6.95 2.14
C LEU A 377 5.31 6.12 3.04
N ASN A 378 5.14 6.58 4.27
CA ASN A 378 4.34 5.88 5.26
C ASN A 378 2.82 6.06 5.03
N SER A 379 2.00 5.61 5.98
CA SER A 379 0.53 5.62 5.85
C SER A 379 -0.13 7.00 5.80
N GLU A 380 0.55 8.06 6.24
CA GLU A 380 0.07 9.45 6.12
C GLU A 380 0.67 10.14 4.88
N GLY A 381 1.38 9.41 4.01
CA GLY A 381 2.06 9.95 2.85
C GLY A 381 3.30 10.80 3.19
N ARG A 382 3.87 10.64 4.40
CA ARG A 382 5.09 11.36 4.79
C ARG A 382 6.32 10.61 4.30
N LEU A 383 7.19 11.32 3.58
CA LEU A 383 8.49 10.81 3.15
C LEU A 383 9.44 10.68 4.34
N GLN A 384 10.07 9.52 4.49
CA GLN A 384 11.01 9.22 5.57
C GLN A 384 12.28 8.61 4.98
N TRP A 385 13.43 9.17 5.36
CA TRP A 385 14.74 8.71 4.92
C TRP A 385 15.31 7.64 5.85
N THR A 386 16.01 6.68 5.27
CA THR A 386 16.84 5.70 5.96
C THR A 386 18.26 5.76 5.43
N ALA A 387 19.22 5.57 6.34
CA ALA A 387 20.62 5.43 6.00
C ALA A 387 21.02 3.95 6.07
N GLN A 388 21.99 3.57 5.25
CA GLN A 388 22.62 2.26 5.33
C GLN A 388 23.40 2.15 6.66
N ALA A 389 23.06 1.15 7.46
CA ALA A 389 23.71 0.86 8.74
C ALA A 389 24.66 -0.35 8.67
N LEU A 390 24.37 -1.29 7.76
CA LEU A 390 25.16 -2.50 7.53
C LEU A 390 25.59 -2.57 6.05
N VAL A 391 26.69 -3.26 5.78
CA VAL A 391 27.11 -3.57 4.42
C VAL A 391 26.35 -4.83 3.96
N PRO A 392 25.69 -4.83 2.79
CA PRO A 392 25.03 -6.03 2.29
C PRO A 392 26.05 -7.14 2.00
N PRO A 393 25.75 -8.41 2.39
CA PRO A 393 26.67 -9.54 2.13
C PRO A 393 27.04 -9.72 0.65
N GLY A 394 26.11 -9.44 -0.27
CA GLY A 394 26.36 -9.47 -1.72
C GLY A 394 27.21 -8.32 -2.27
N GLY A 395 27.56 -7.34 -1.43
CA GLY A 395 28.42 -6.21 -1.78
C GLY A 395 27.75 -5.11 -2.62
N LYS A 396 26.46 -5.23 -2.94
CA LYS A 396 25.68 -4.23 -3.69
C LYS A 396 24.34 -3.94 -3.04
N GLU A 397 23.93 -2.69 -3.10
CA GLU A 397 22.56 -2.27 -2.80
C GLU A 397 21.61 -2.55 -3.97
N ASN A 398 20.30 -2.64 -3.70
CA ASN A 398 19.30 -2.90 -4.75
C ASN A 398 19.36 -1.87 -5.90
N TRP A 399 19.64 -0.60 -5.59
CA TRP A 399 19.73 0.47 -6.58
C TRP A 399 20.95 0.30 -7.50
N GLU A 400 22.08 -0.16 -6.99
CA GLU A 400 23.30 -0.44 -7.77
C GLU A 400 23.05 -1.60 -8.74
N ILE A 401 22.39 -2.66 -8.27
CA ILE A 401 22.02 -3.83 -9.08
C ILE A 401 21.14 -3.40 -10.26
N LEU A 402 20.14 -2.55 -10.00
CA LEU A 402 19.22 -2.07 -11.03
C LEU A 402 19.90 -1.15 -12.04
N MET A 403 20.81 -0.27 -11.60
CA MET A 403 21.60 0.60 -12.48
C MET A 403 22.51 -0.21 -13.41
N GLU A 404 23.26 -1.18 -12.87
CA GLU A 404 24.14 -2.05 -13.67
C GLU A 404 23.34 -2.92 -14.65
N LEU A 405 22.18 -3.42 -14.23
CA LEU A 405 21.27 -4.17 -15.11
C LEU A 405 20.77 -3.29 -16.25
N ALA A 406 20.33 -2.06 -15.97
CA ALA A 406 19.87 -1.11 -16.99
C ALA A 406 20.98 -0.78 -18.01
N GLU A 407 22.19 -0.52 -17.53
CA GLU A 407 23.35 -0.24 -18.38
C GLU A 407 23.66 -1.41 -19.32
N LYS A 408 23.67 -2.64 -18.81
CA LYS A 408 23.89 -3.86 -19.62
C LYS A 408 22.78 -4.09 -20.64
N MET A 409 21.57 -3.61 -20.36
CA MET A 409 20.45 -3.63 -21.29
C MET A 409 20.55 -2.54 -22.36
N GLY A 410 21.55 -1.64 -22.28
CA GLY A 410 21.78 -0.57 -23.25
C GLY A 410 21.04 0.72 -22.89
N HIS A 411 20.52 0.83 -21.66
CA HIS A 411 19.80 1.99 -21.19
C HIS A 411 20.61 2.69 -20.10
N ARG A 412 21.05 3.92 -20.38
CA ARG A 412 21.60 4.78 -19.36
C ARG A 412 20.47 5.55 -18.70
N LEU A 413 20.13 5.21 -17.47
CA LEU A 413 19.21 6.00 -16.68
C LEU A 413 19.85 7.38 -16.42
N GLU A 414 19.09 8.46 -16.62
CA GLU A 414 19.62 9.84 -16.54
C GLU A 414 20.18 10.18 -15.14
N THR A 415 19.69 9.48 -14.12
CA THR A 415 20.16 9.58 -12.74
C THR A 415 21.41 8.72 -12.54
N GLY A 416 22.59 9.30 -12.76
CA GLY A 416 23.87 8.58 -12.71
C GLY A 416 24.42 8.28 -11.31
N ASP A 417 23.83 8.84 -10.25
CA ASP A 417 24.23 8.58 -8.86
C ASP A 417 23.01 8.54 -7.92
N PHE A 418 23.23 8.09 -6.69
CA PHE A 418 22.17 7.98 -5.68
C PHE A 418 21.53 9.34 -5.35
N GLN A 419 22.27 10.44 -5.38
CA GLN A 419 21.74 11.76 -5.02
C GLN A 419 20.75 12.27 -6.09
N ALA A 420 21.03 12.01 -7.36
CA ALA A 420 20.12 12.30 -8.46
C ALA A 420 18.83 11.47 -8.34
N ILE A 421 18.96 10.17 -8.03
CA ILE A 421 17.81 9.28 -7.78
C ILE A 421 16.96 9.81 -6.62
N ALA A 422 17.60 10.12 -5.48
CA ALA A 422 16.95 10.65 -4.29
C ALA A 422 16.22 11.98 -4.56
N THR A 423 16.80 12.86 -5.37
CA THR A 423 16.20 14.14 -5.76
C THR A 423 14.92 13.93 -6.56
N GLU A 424 14.94 13.01 -7.52
CA GLU A 424 13.76 12.70 -8.34
C GLU A 424 12.67 12.00 -7.53
N VAL A 425 13.05 11.07 -6.65
CA VAL A 425 12.13 10.45 -5.70
C VAL A 425 11.46 11.50 -4.80
N GLN A 426 12.24 12.45 -4.27
CA GLN A 426 11.71 13.53 -3.45
C GLN A 426 10.72 14.41 -4.24
N ARG A 427 11.01 14.68 -5.51
CA ARG A 427 10.11 15.42 -6.41
C ARG A 427 8.79 14.68 -6.60
N LEU A 428 8.83 13.38 -6.90
CA LEU A 428 7.64 12.54 -7.07
C LEU A 428 6.85 12.32 -5.77
N ALA A 429 7.52 12.33 -4.62
CA ALA A 429 6.92 12.16 -3.31
C ALA A 429 6.22 13.43 -2.77
N ALA A 430 6.44 14.59 -3.38
CA ALA A 430 5.86 15.85 -2.93
C ALA A 430 4.31 15.83 -2.98
N PRO A 431 3.61 16.46 -2.01
CA PRO A 431 2.16 16.58 -2.05
C PRO A 431 1.68 17.52 -3.18
N GLY A 432 1.23 16.96 -4.32
CA GLY A 432 0.72 17.67 -5.53
C GLY A 432 1.86 18.23 -6.38
N GLU A 433 2.00 17.98 -7.68
CA GLU A 433 1.02 18.08 -8.79
C GLU A 433 0.56 16.71 -9.31
N GLU A 434 -0.75 16.45 -9.31
CA GLU A 434 -1.35 15.35 -10.09
C GLU A 434 -1.84 15.80 -11.48
N GLU A 435 -1.50 17.01 -11.92
CA GLU A 435 -1.83 17.54 -13.24
C GLU A 435 -0.69 18.45 -13.73
N ASP A 436 0.24 17.94 -14.57
CA ASP A 436 0.81 18.69 -15.72
C ASP A 436 1.89 17.98 -16.56
N ASN A 437 2.10 16.66 -16.43
CA ASN A 437 2.96 15.94 -17.40
C ASN A 437 2.18 15.57 -18.68
N LYS A 438 1.73 16.60 -19.41
CA LYS A 438 1.60 16.59 -20.86
C LYS A 438 2.72 17.44 -21.45
N LYS A 439 3.94 16.90 -21.53
CA LYS A 439 4.91 17.24 -22.58
C LYS A 439 5.68 16.01 -23.00
#